data_AF-A0A0D9VP24-F1
#
_entry.id   AF-A0A0D9VP24-F1
#
_cell.length_a   1.000
_cell.length_b   1.000
_cell.length_c   1.000
_cell.angle_alpha   90.00
_cell.angle_beta   90.00
_cell.angle_gamma   90.00
#
_symmetry.space_group_name_H-M   'P 1'
#
loop_
_entity.id
_entity.type
_entity.pdbx_description
1 polymer ?
#
loop_
_entity_poly.entity_id
_entity_poly.type
_entity_poly.pdbx_seq_one_letter_code
_entity_poly.pdbx_strand_id
1 'polypeptide(L)'
;MGDENTQVSAIGAAAAHAICFAGIAAAHYFSGRGALVSDPVHTLRLLVAFEAPLVIAVFSLLRRDPKRCSAAARGLLGFPMGAFLNAFGAIVLGAPVGINYCGSTDAVDYMISAPAHGAVIGAWLGAWPMPLDWERPWQEWPICVTYGSVAGHLIGMTISLALVVTHKRRGRPKAD
;
A
#
# COMPACT_ATOMS: atom_id res chain seq x y z
N MET A 1 15.57 39.65 -12.19
CA MET A 1 14.11 39.40 -12.19
C MET A 1 13.93 37.90 -11.98
N GLY A 2 14.12 37.45 -10.74
CA GLY A 2 14.05 36.03 -10.38
C GLY A 2 12.67 35.78 -9.81
N ASP A 3 11.84 35.05 -10.57
CA ASP A 3 10.46 34.81 -10.19
C ASP A 3 10.37 33.99 -8.91
N GLU A 4 9.49 34.50 -8.08
CA GLU A 4 9.08 34.04 -6.78
C GLU A 4 8.85 32.53 -6.73
N ASN A 5 9.63 31.89 -5.86
CA ASN A 5 9.42 30.59 -5.26
C ASN A 5 8.02 30.03 -5.50
N THR A 6 7.97 29.06 -6.41
CA THR A 6 6.87 28.15 -6.57
C THR A 6 6.81 27.30 -5.29
N GLN A 7 6.16 27.81 -4.24
CA GLN A 7 5.79 27.10 -3.01
C GLN A 7 4.28 26.83 -3.07
N VAL A 8 3.83 25.61 -2.73
CA VAL A 8 2.38 25.37 -2.60
C VAL A 8 1.90 26.32 -1.51
N SER A 9 1.04 27.27 -1.85
CA SER A 9 0.55 28.26 -0.88
C SER A 9 -0.05 27.51 0.31
N ALA A 10 0.29 27.92 1.53
CA ALA A 10 -0.22 27.30 2.77
C ALA A 10 -1.75 27.20 2.78
N ILE A 11 -2.42 28.13 2.08
CA ILE A 11 -3.87 28.15 1.87
C ILE A 11 -4.35 26.97 1.01
N GLY A 12 -3.62 26.63 -0.06
CA GLY A 12 -3.94 25.48 -0.92
C GLY A 12 -3.78 24.15 -0.17
N ALA A 13 -2.74 24.03 0.65
CA ALA A 13 -2.57 22.86 1.52
C ALA A 13 -3.68 22.76 2.59
N ALA A 14 -4.03 23.86 3.24
CA ALA A 14 -5.12 23.88 4.23
C ALA A 14 -6.48 23.53 3.63
N ALA A 15 -6.79 24.08 2.44
CA ALA A 15 -8.01 23.76 1.71
C ALA A 15 -8.07 22.27 1.31
N ALA A 16 -6.96 21.70 0.88
CA ALA A 16 -6.87 20.27 0.55
C ALA A 16 -7.23 19.37 1.74
N HIS A 17 -6.66 19.67 2.91
CA HIS A 17 -6.94 18.92 4.13
C HIS A 17 -8.39 19.09 4.59
N ALA A 18 -8.95 20.29 4.48
CA ALA A 18 -10.35 20.55 4.82
C ALA A 18 -11.31 19.76 3.91
N ILE A 19 -11.02 19.64 2.62
CA ILE A 19 -11.82 18.86 1.66
C ILE A 19 -11.74 17.36 1.95
N CYS A 20 -10.55 16.83 2.26
CA CYS A 20 -10.40 15.41 2.64
C CYS A 20 -11.15 15.12 3.96
N PHE A 21 -11.03 16.01 4.95
CA PHE A 21 -11.75 15.86 6.21
C PHE A 21 -13.28 15.91 6.03
N ALA A 22 -13.78 16.75 5.12
CA ALA A 22 -15.19 16.79 4.76
C ALA A 22 -15.65 15.47 4.09
N GLY A 23 -14.80 14.85 3.27
CA GLY A 23 -15.03 13.52 2.69
C GLY A 23 -15.22 12.43 3.76
N ILE A 24 -14.29 12.36 4.71
CA ILE A 24 -14.36 11.45 5.86
C ILE A 24 -15.63 11.71 6.69
N ALA A 25 -15.94 12.98 6.97
CA ALA A 25 -17.14 13.35 7.73
C ALA A 25 -18.43 12.95 7.01
N ALA A 26 -18.51 13.13 5.69
CA ALA A 26 -19.64 12.70 4.88
C ALA A 26 -19.80 11.18 4.90
N ALA A 27 -18.71 10.42 4.73
CA ALA A 27 -18.74 8.96 4.80
C ALA A 27 -19.27 8.46 6.17
N HIS A 28 -18.83 9.07 7.27
CA HIS A 28 -19.32 8.77 8.61
C HIS A 28 -20.79 9.14 8.83
N TYR A 29 -21.24 10.25 8.23
CA TYR A 29 -22.64 10.66 8.28
C TYR A 29 -23.55 9.66 7.58
N PHE A 30 -23.17 9.20 6.38
CA PHE A 30 -23.93 8.22 5.62
C PHE A 30 -23.85 6.80 6.18
N SER A 31 -22.74 6.40 6.83
CA SER A 31 -22.63 5.08 7.45
C SER A 31 -23.49 4.95 8.71
N GLY A 32 -23.74 6.05 9.42
CA GLY A 32 -24.46 6.06 10.70
C GLY A 32 -23.54 5.86 11.91
N ARG A 33 -24.02 6.28 13.09
CA ARG A 33 -23.25 6.21 14.35
C ARG A 33 -23.02 4.76 14.77
N GLY A 34 -21.76 4.42 15.07
CA GLY A 34 -21.37 3.09 15.51
C GLY A 34 -21.22 2.06 14.38
N ALA A 35 -21.51 2.43 13.13
CA ALA A 35 -21.46 1.55 11.96
C ALA A 35 -20.09 0.91 11.71
N LEU A 36 -19.00 1.58 12.13
CA LEU A 36 -17.66 1.01 12.06
C LEU A 36 -17.52 -0.31 12.84
N VAL A 37 -18.31 -0.48 13.91
CA VAL A 37 -18.29 -1.67 14.78
C VAL A 37 -19.40 -2.64 14.40
N SER A 38 -20.58 -2.14 14.02
CA SER A 38 -21.74 -2.98 13.69
C SER A 38 -21.75 -3.51 12.25
N ASP A 39 -21.23 -2.74 11.29
CA ASP A 39 -21.05 -3.15 9.88
C ASP A 39 -19.78 -2.51 9.29
N PRO A 40 -18.60 -3.05 9.65
CA PRO A 40 -17.31 -2.48 9.25
C PRO A 40 -17.13 -2.51 7.73
N VAL A 41 -17.68 -3.51 7.03
CA VAL A 41 -17.47 -3.69 5.58
C VAL A 41 -18.22 -2.63 4.79
N HIS A 42 -19.49 -2.36 5.13
CA HIS A 42 -20.25 -1.30 4.48
C HIS A 42 -19.64 0.08 4.76
N THR A 43 -19.23 0.32 6.01
CA THR A 43 -18.59 1.58 6.43
C THR A 43 -17.26 1.81 5.69
N LEU A 44 -16.40 0.79 5.57
CA LEU A 44 -15.15 0.90 4.83
C LEU A 44 -15.36 1.16 3.34
N ARG A 45 -16.38 0.52 2.73
CA ARG A 45 -16.71 0.73 1.31
C ARG A 45 -17.15 2.16 1.04
N LEU A 46 -18.00 2.73 1.90
CA LEU A 46 -18.40 4.13 1.80
C LEU A 46 -17.20 5.06 2.01
N LEU A 47 -16.38 4.80 3.03
CA LEU A 47 -15.17 5.59 3.28
C LEU A 47 -14.26 5.63 2.05
N VAL A 48 -13.96 4.47 1.44
CA VAL A 48 -13.12 4.39 0.24
C VAL A 48 -13.80 5.02 -0.97
N ALA A 49 -15.12 4.85 -1.14
CA ALA A 49 -15.87 5.40 -2.27
C ALA A 49 -15.95 6.93 -2.25
N PHE A 50 -15.95 7.56 -1.08
CA PHE A 50 -15.93 9.02 -0.94
C PHE A 50 -14.51 9.58 -0.91
N GLU A 51 -13.61 8.96 -0.15
CA GLU A 51 -12.26 9.52 0.09
C GLU A 51 -11.35 9.39 -1.14
N ALA A 52 -11.35 8.25 -1.82
CA ALA A 52 -10.42 8.04 -2.93
C ALA A 52 -10.64 9.01 -4.11
N PRO A 53 -11.87 9.26 -4.58
CA PRO A 53 -12.10 10.25 -5.64
C PRO A 53 -11.79 11.68 -5.19
N LEU A 54 -12.08 12.04 -3.94
CA LEU A 54 -11.80 13.37 -3.39
C LEU A 54 -10.31 13.64 -3.29
N VAL A 55 -9.53 12.70 -2.75
CA VAL A 55 -8.06 12.80 -2.69
C VAL A 55 -7.49 12.91 -4.10
N ILE A 56 -7.92 12.05 -5.03
CA ILE A 56 -7.45 12.10 -6.43
C ILE A 56 -7.78 13.46 -7.08
N ALA A 57 -9.00 13.97 -6.90
CA ALA A 57 -9.43 15.24 -7.49
C ALA A 57 -8.67 16.42 -6.89
N VAL A 58 -8.55 16.50 -5.56
CA VAL A 58 -7.84 17.57 -4.85
C VAL A 58 -6.36 17.60 -5.26
N PHE A 59 -5.68 16.46 -5.24
CA PHE A 59 -4.27 16.39 -5.64
C PHE A 59 -4.08 16.63 -7.16
N SER A 60 -5.04 16.25 -7.99
CA SER A 60 -5.03 16.59 -9.42
C SER A 60 -5.18 18.09 -9.67
N LEU A 61 -5.96 18.79 -8.84
CA LEU A 61 -6.15 20.25 -8.93
C LEU A 61 -4.95 21.03 -8.36
N LEU A 62 -4.21 20.44 -7.42
CA LEU A 62 -2.99 21.04 -6.85
C LEU A 62 -1.75 20.81 -7.72
N ARG A 63 -1.85 20.01 -8.80
CA ARG A 63 -0.74 19.80 -9.72
C ARG A 63 -0.44 21.06 -10.52
N ARG A 64 0.86 21.34 -10.66
CA ARG A 64 1.37 22.53 -11.30
C ARG A 64 1.40 22.48 -12.82
N ASP A 65 1.44 21.31 -13.44
CA ASP A 65 1.62 21.19 -14.89
C ASP A 65 0.65 20.18 -15.56
N PRO A 66 -0.62 20.59 -15.81
CA PRO A 66 -1.67 19.71 -16.31
C PRO A 66 -1.48 19.23 -17.76
N LYS A 67 -0.48 19.73 -18.48
CA LYS A 67 -0.36 19.55 -19.94
C LYS A 67 0.52 18.38 -20.38
N ARG A 68 1.26 17.71 -19.48
CA ARG A 68 2.31 16.76 -19.89
C ARG A 68 1.91 15.27 -19.90
N CYS A 69 0.87 14.85 -19.17
CA CYS A 69 0.25 13.51 -19.26
C CYS A 69 -1.07 13.47 -18.48
N SER A 70 -2.09 12.73 -18.95
CA SER A 70 -3.40 12.69 -18.28
C SER A 70 -3.32 11.93 -16.94
N ALA A 71 -3.49 12.65 -15.83
CA ALA A 71 -3.70 12.08 -14.51
C ALA A 71 -4.86 11.06 -14.50
N ALA A 72 -5.83 11.24 -15.40
CA ALA A 72 -6.89 10.29 -15.67
C ALA A 72 -6.38 8.93 -16.18
N ALA A 73 -5.37 8.86 -17.07
CA ALA A 73 -4.82 7.58 -17.51
C ALA A 73 -3.99 6.87 -16.43
N ARG A 74 -3.23 7.63 -15.62
CA ARG A 74 -2.49 7.09 -14.47
C ARG A 74 -3.44 6.65 -13.35
N GLY A 75 -4.52 7.39 -13.11
CA GLY A 75 -5.58 7.03 -12.17
C GLY A 75 -6.41 5.83 -12.65
N LEU A 76 -6.73 5.74 -13.95
CA LEU A 76 -7.48 4.61 -14.53
C LEU A 76 -6.67 3.31 -14.54
N LEU A 77 -5.33 3.38 -14.66
CA LEU A 77 -4.45 2.22 -14.53
C LEU A 77 -4.11 1.91 -13.06
N GLY A 78 -3.94 2.95 -12.24
CA GLY A 78 -3.57 2.85 -10.83
C GLY A 78 -4.72 2.43 -9.92
N PHE A 79 -5.98 2.73 -10.27
CA PHE A 79 -7.14 2.38 -9.45
C PHE A 79 -7.46 0.88 -9.48
N PRO A 80 -7.50 0.18 -10.63
CA PRO A 80 -7.67 -1.27 -10.68
C PRO A 80 -6.46 -2.00 -10.09
N MET A 81 -5.24 -1.53 -10.36
CA MET A 81 -4.03 -2.17 -9.86
C MET A 81 -3.85 -1.93 -8.35
N GLY A 82 -4.17 -0.74 -7.85
CA GLY A 82 -4.20 -0.43 -6.42
C GLY A 82 -5.31 -1.19 -5.68
N ALA A 83 -6.50 -1.32 -6.27
CA ALA A 83 -7.57 -2.16 -5.73
C ALA A 83 -7.20 -3.65 -5.73
N PHE A 84 -6.58 -4.15 -6.82
CA PHE A 84 -6.05 -5.50 -6.91
C PHE A 84 -4.97 -5.75 -5.86
N LEU A 85 -4.02 -4.83 -5.70
CA LEU A 85 -2.97 -4.90 -4.70
C LEU A 85 -3.52 -4.82 -3.28
N ASN A 86 -4.53 -3.99 -3.01
CA ASN A 86 -5.17 -3.90 -1.70
C ASN A 86 -5.98 -5.17 -1.37
N ALA A 87 -6.72 -5.71 -2.35
CA ALA A 87 -7.38 -7.00 -2.23
C ALA A 87 -6.39 -8.14 -2.03
N PHE A 88 -5.28 -8.15 -2.78
CA PHE A 88 -4.21 -9.14 -2.64
C PHE A 88 -3.52 -9.05 -1.27
N GLY A 89 -3.21 -7.84 -0.80
CA GLY A 89 -2.66 -7.60 0.53
C GLY A 89 -3.61 -8.06 1.64
N ALA A 90 -4.91 -7.77 1.52
CA ALA A 90 -5.93 -8.28 2.43
C ALA A 90 -6.08 -9.80 2.37
N ILE A 91 -5.86 -10.44 1.21
CA ILE A 91 -5.85 -11.90 1.08
C ILE A 91 -4.60 -12.51 1.72
N VAL A 92 -3.42 -11.95 1.46
CA VAL A 92 -2.15 -12.44 2.05
C VAL A 92 -2.12 -12.24 3.57
N LEU A 93 -2.62 -11.10 4.07
CA LEU A 93 -2.55 -10.74 5.50
C LEU A 93 -3.80 -11.18 6.29
N GLY A 94 -4.96 -11.25 5.65
CA GLY A 94 -6.26 -11.45 6.30
C GLY A 94 -6.98 -12.75 5.94
N ALA A 95 -6.67 -13.39 4.80
CA ALA A 95 -7.23 -14.71 4.51
C ALA A 95 -6.36 -15.80 5.17
N PRO A 96 -6.96 -16.82 5.80
CA PRO A 96 -6.24 -17.96 6.37
C PRO A 96 -5.74 -18.91 5.26
N VAL A 97 -5.22 -18.37 4.15
CA VAL A 97 -4.79 -19.13 2.97
C VAL A 97 -3.32 -19.59 3.09
N GLY A 98 -2.58 -19.11 4.10
CA GLY A 98 -1.17 -19.48 4.29
C GLY A 98 -0.85 -20.41 5.47
N ILE A 99 -1.73 -20.52 6.48
CA ILE A 99 -1.37 -21.25 7.70
C ILE A 99 -1.55 -22.77 7.53
N ASN A 100 -2.26 -23.23 6.49
CA ASN A 100 -2.47 -24.65 6.20
C ASN A 100 -1.41 -25.29 5.29
N TYR A 101 -0.35 -24.58 4.88
CA TYR A 101 0.90 -25.20 4.41
C TYR A 101 1.77 -25.73 5.58
N CYS A 102 1.29 -25.60 6.82
CA CYS A 102 1.89 -26.15 8.03
C CYS A 102 1.67 -27.69 8.15
N GLY A 103 1.77 -28.42 7.03
CA GLY A 103 1.66 -29.88 6.98
C GLY A 103 3.02 -30.60 6.90
N SER A 104 4.05 -29.92 6.43
CA SER A 104 5.45 -30.33 6.56
C SER A 104 6.30 -29.07 6.59
N THR A 105 6.91 -28.77 7.73
CA THR A 105 7.62 -27.52 8.00
C THR A 105 9.09 -27.64 7.61
N ASP A 106 9.35 -27.97 6.35
CA ASP A 106 10.72 -28.23 5.91
C ASP A 106 11.48 -26.92 5.67
N ALA A 107 12.79 -26.93 5.92
CA ALA A 107 13.66 -25.78 5.71
C ALA A 107 13.54 -25.20 4.28
N VAL A 108 13.26 -26.07 3.31
CA VAL A 108 13.07 -25.72 1.89
C VAL A 108 11.83 -24.85 1.69
N ASP A 109 10.75 -25.11 2.42
CA ASP A 109 9.50 -24.33 2.29
C ASP A 109 9.71 -22.91 2.80
N TYR A 110 10.46 -22.71 3.89
CA TYR A 110 10.84 -21.37 4.36
C TYR A 110 11.78 -20.65 3.38
N MET A 111 12.68 -21.37 2.72
CA MET A 111 13.60 -20.82 1.72
C MET A 111 12.88 -20.24 0.50
N ILE A 112 11.77 -20.86 0.09
CA ILE A 112 11.03 -20.43 -1.10
C ILE A 112 9.93 -19.44 -0.73
N SER A 113 9.16 -19.72 0.32
CA SER A 113 7.97 -18.96 0.65
C SER A 113 8.27 -17.58 1.21
N ALA A 114 9.17 -17.44 2.19
CA ALA A 114 9.37 -16.17 2.88
C ALA A 114 9.88 -15.02 1.96
N PRO A 115 10.83 -15.24 1.04
CA PRO A 115 11.24 -14.23 0.06
C PRO A 115 10.14 -13.86 -0.93
N ALA A 116 9.30 -14.83 -1.34
CA ALA A 116 8.19 -14.58 -2.25
C ALA A 116 7.10 -13.72 -1.59
N HIS A 117 6.71 -14.04 -0.35
CA HIS A 117 5.77 -13.23 0.41
C HIS A 117 6.35 -11.83 0.70
N GLY A 118 7.62 -11.76 1.07
CA GLY A 118 8.34 -10.51 1.26
C GLY A 118 8.30 -9.62 0.02
N ALA A 119 8.59 -10.18 -1.16
CA ALA A 119 8.55 -9.46 -2.42
C ALA A 119 7.16 -8.88 -2.71
N VAL A 120 6.09 -9.65 -2.50
CA VAL A 120 4.75 -9.15 -2.79
C VAL A 120 4.30 -8.09 -1.78
N ILE A 121 4.58 -8.26 -0.48
CA ILE A 121 4.30 -7.24 0.54
C ILE A 121 5.10 -5.96 0.24
N GLY A 122 6.36 -6.11 -0.14
CA GLY A 122 7.21 -5.00 -0.54
C GLY A 122 6.69 -4.25 -1.76
N ALA A 123 6.26 -4.98 -2.80
CA ALA A 123 5.64 -4.40 -3.99
C ALA A 123 4.37 -3.61 -3.64
N TRP A 124 3.56 -4.13 -2.72
CA TRP A 124 2.36 -3.47 -2.21
C TRP A 124 2.66 -2.14 -1.51
N LEU A 125 3.63 -2.13 -0.59
CA LEU A 125 4.08 -0.90 0.08
C LEU A 125 4.68 0.11 -0.91
N GLY A 126 5.45 -0.38 -1.89
CA GLY A 126 6.02 0.44 -2.96
C GLY A 126 4.96 1.10 -3.85
N ALA A 127 3.73 0.59 -3.88
CA ALA A 127 2.66 1.19 -4.66
C ALA A 127 2.03 2.43 -4.01
N TRP A 128 2.11 2.56 -2.68
CA TRP A 128 1.50 3.66 -1.92
C TRP A 128 1.96 5.08 -2.30
N PRO A 129 3.25 5.35 -2.56
CA PRO A 129 3.69 6.69 -2.95
C PRO A 129 3.28 7.10 -4.38
N MET A 130 2.75 6.19 -5.21
CA MET A 130 2.45 6.47 -6.62
C MET A 130 1.23 7.39 -6.85
N PRO A 131 0.08 7.25 -6.17
CA PRO A 131 -1.06 8.15 -6.36
C PRO A 131 -0.76 9.62 -6.00
N LEU A 132 0.23 9.83 -5.13
CA LEU A 132 0.68 11.15 -4.68
C LEU A 132 1.67 11.82 -5.65
N ASP A 133 2.10 11.08 -6.70
CA ASP A 133 3.08 11.44 -7.74
C ASP A 133 3.32 12.95 -7.86
N TRP A 134 4.37 13.40 -7.17
CA TRP A 134 4.88 14.78 -7.12
C TRP A 134 5.72 15.11 -8.36
N GLU A 135 5.46 14.44 -9.49
CA GLU A 135 6.24 14.53 -10.73
C GLU A 135 7.73 14.29 -10.52
N ARG A 136 8.06 13.39 -9.59
CA ARG A 136 9.43 12.98 -9.35
C ARG A 136 9.71 11.72 -10.18
N PRO A 137 10.86 11.65 -10.87
CA PRO A 137 11.18 10.51 -11.73
C PRO A 137 11.24 9.19 -10.97
N TRP A 138 11.49 9.21 -9.65
CA TRP A 138 11.48 8.02 -8.82
C TRP A 138 10.07 7.48 -8.50
N GLN A 139 9.01 8.29 -8.67
CA GLN A 139 7.61 7.91 -8.41
C GLN A 139 6.88 7.35 -9.63
N GLU A 140 7.56 7.29 -10.78
CA GLU A 140 6.98 6.72 -11.99
C GLU A 140 6.75 5.22 -11.84
N TRP A 141 5.63 4.74 -12.40
CA TRP A 141 5.39 3.30 -12.45
C TRP A 141 6.34 2.65 -13.47
N PRO A 142 6.95 1.48 -13.18
CA PRO A 142 6.82 0.64 -11.98
C PRO A 142 7.91 0.85 -10.91
N ILE A 143 8.66 1.95 -10.94
CA ILE A 143 9.91 2.16 -10.20
C ILE A 143 9.74 1.95 -8.68
N CYS A 144 8.78 2.63 -8.03
CA CYS A 144 8.53 2.45 -6.60
C CYS A 144 8.14 1.01 -6.23
N VAL A 145 7.33 0.36 -7.09
CA VAL A 145 6.89 -1.03 -6.89
C VAL A 145 8.07 -1.99 -6.99
N THR A 146 8.98 -1.76 -7.94
CA THR A 146 10.20 -2.56 -8.10
C THR A 146 11.12 -2.42 -6.89
N TYR A 147 11.36 -1.21 -6.40
CA TYR A 147 12.17 -1.00 -5.19
C TYR A 147 11.54 -1.66 -3.96
N GLY A 148 10.22 -1.49 -3.78
CA GLY A 148 9.48 -2.15 -2.72
C GLY A 148 9.62 -3.67 -2.79
N SER A 149 9.41 -4.26 -3.97
CA SER A 149 9.53 -5.70 -4.20
C SER A 149 10.92 -6.23 -3.87
N VAL A 150 11.97 -5.57 -4.35
CA VAL A 150 13.36 -5.97 -4.08
C VAL A 150 13.67 -5.88 -2.59
N ALA A 151 13.31 -4.77 -1.92
CA ALA A 151 13.53 -4.60 -0.50
C ALA A 151 12.79 -5.67 0.33
N GLY A 152 11.52 -5.93 0.01
CA GLY A 152 10.71 -6.95 0.65
C GLY A 152 11.27 -8.36 0.44
N HIS A 153 11.76 -8.67 -0.76
CA HIS A 153 12.42 -9.95 -1.07
C HIS A 153 13.66 -10.16 -0.20
N LEU A 154 14.52 -9.14 -0.07
CA LEU A 154 15.73 -9.19 0.76
C LEU A 154 15.41 -9.40 2.25
N ILE A 155 14.35 -8.76 2.74
CA ILE A 155 13.86 -8.97 4.11
C ILE A 155 13.36 -10.41 4.27
N GLY A 156 12.58 -10.91 3.31
CA GLY A 156 12.08 -12.29 3.32
C GLY A 156 13.20 -13.34 3.27
N MET A 157 14.28 -13.08 2.53
CA MET A 157 15.51 -13.90 2.54
C MET A 157 16.16 -13.94 3.91
N THR A 158 16.22 -12.81 4.60
CA THR A 158 16.79 -12.71 5.95
C THR A 158 15.95 -13.48 6.97
N ILE A 159 14.62 -13.35 6.91
CA ILE A 159 13.68 -14.08 7.76
C ILE A 159 13.79 -15.59 7.50
N SER A 160 13.82 -15.98 6.23
CA SER A 160 14.00 -17.38 5.84
C SER A 160 15.23 -18.01 6.46
N LEU A 161 16.38 -17.33 6.34
CA LEU A 161 17.64 -17.79 6.92
C LEU A 161 17.54 -17.95 8.44
N ALA A 162 16.92 -16.99 9.13
CA ALA A 162 16.72 -17.07 10.57
C ALA A 162 15.85 -18.28 10.98
N LEU A 163 14.77 -18.55 10.24
CA LEU A 163 13.88 -19.69 10.47
C LEU A 163 14.60 -21.03 10.23
N VAL A 164 15.36 -21.15 9.15
CA VAL A 164 16.15 -22.37 8.86
C VAL A 164 17.20 -22.63 9.95
N VAL A 165 17.92 -21.58 10.39
CA VAL A 165 18.94 -21.71 11.44
C VAL A 165 18.32 -22.11 12.77
N THR A 166 17.19 -21.51 13.16
CA THR A 166 16.49 -21.86 14.40
C THR A 166 15.89 -23.27 14.36
N HIS A 167 15.32 -23.69 13.23
CA HIS A 167 14.83 -25.05 13.03
C HIS A 167 15.95 -26.09 13.18
N LYS A 168 17.10 -25.87 12.51
CA LYS A 168 18.27 -26.75 12.60
C LYS A 168 18.85 -26.82 14.02
N ARG A 169 18.85 -25.71 14.76
CA ARG A 169 19.28 -25.68 16.17
C ARG A 169 18.37 -26.51 17.07
N ARG A 170 17.05 -26.51 16.82
CA ARG A 170 16.06 -27.24 17.62
C ARG A 170 16.14 -28.76 17.40
N GLY A 171 16.54 -29.20 16.21
CA GLY A 171 16.73 -30.62 15.87
C GLY A 171 18.07 -31.24 16.30
N ARG A 172 19.02 -30.46 16.83
CA ARG A 172 20.28 -31.00 17.37
C ARG A 172 20.07 -31.35 18.85
N PRO A 173 20.12 -32.63 19.26
CA PRO A 173 20.08 -32.98 20.67
C PRO A 173 21.24 -32.30 21.39
N LYS A 174 21.03 -31.83 22.63
CA LYS A 174 22.16 -31.47 23.51
C LYS A 174 23.02 -32.72 23.66
N ALA A 175 24.27 -32.64 23.22
CA ALA A 175 25.25 -33.67 23.48
C ALA A 175 25.67 -33.50 24.93
N ASP A 176 25.22 -34.43 25.78
CA ASP A 176 25.69 -34.63 27.15
C ASP A 176 26.71 -35.78 27.16
#